data_AF-A0A7V8Z1J6-F1
#
_entry.id   AF-A0A7V8Z1J6-F1
#
_cell.length_a   1.000
_cell.length_b   1.000
_cell.length_c   1.000
_cell.angle_alpha   90.00
_cell.angle_beta   90.00
_cell.angle_gamma   90.00
#
_symmetry.space_group_name_H-M   'P 1'
#
loop_
_entity.id
_entity.type
_entity.pdbx_description
1 polymer ?
#
loop_
_entity_poly.entity_id
_entity_poly.type
_entity_poly.pdbx_seq_one_letter_code
_entity_poly.pdbx_strand_id
1 'polypeptide(L)' 'MTSENLIPVSENAFNINTASAADLEKIPHIGEKLALKIIEHRRRHGAFRKPEHLMLIQGISDKMFREIRPFIIVN' A
#
# COMPACT_ATOMS: atom_id res chain seq x y z
N MET A 1 -25.06 -15.91 16.39
CA MET A 1 -25.38 -15.09 15.21
C MET A 1 -24.05 -14.61 14.65
N THR A 2 -23.72 -15.19 13.50
CA THR A 2 -22.62 -14.90 12.56
C THR A 2 -21.25 -14.50 13.09
N SER A 3 -20.37 -15.50 13.03
CA SER A 3 -18.93 -15.37 12.86
C SER A 3 -18.60 -14.45 11.68
N GLU A 4 -17.92 -13.34 11.92
CA GLU A 4 -17.04 -12.75 10.91
C GLU A 4 -15.61 -12.87 11.41
N ASN A 5 -14.91 -13.82 10.79
CA ASN A 5 -13.48 -14.02 10.93
C ASN A 5 -12.78 -12.79 10.34
N LEU A 6 -12.59 -11.75 11.17
CA LEU A 6 -11.77 -10.60 10.84
C LEU A 6 -10.34 -11.10 10.68
N ILE A 7 -9.90 -11.20 9.43
CA ILE A 7 -8.48 -11.29 9.10
C ILE A 7 -7.83 -10.13 9.88
N PRO A 8 -6.86 -10.37 10.77
CA PRO A 8 -6.19 -9.27 11.44
C PRO A 8 -5.45 -8.48 10.36
N VAL A 9 -6.06 -7.39 9.87
CA VAL A 9 -5.28 -6.27 9.35
C VAL A 9 -4.33 -5.94 10.48
N SER A 10 -3.04 -6.21 10.27
CA SER A 10 -2.03 -5.90 11.28
C SER A 10 -2.29 -4.47 11.77
N GLU A 11 -2.27 -4.23 13.08
CA GLU A 11 -2.48 -2.91 13.69
C GLU A 11 -1.51 -1.83 13.14
N ASN A 12 -0.58 -2.23 12.26
CA ASN A 12 0.47 -1.44 11.64
C ASN A 12 0.32 -1.29 10.11
N ALA A 13 -0.84 -1.59 9.52
CA ALA A 13 -1.03 -1.38 8.08
C ALA A 13 -1.09 0.12 7.72
N PHE A 14 -0.44 0.49 6.62
CA PHE A 14 -0.36 1.87 6.17
C PHE A 14 -1.41 2.17 5.09
N ASN A 15 -2.14 3.28 5.26
CA ASN A 15 -3.06 3.73 4.23
C ASN A 15 -2.28 4.40 3.08
N ILE A 16 -2.31 3.79 1.89
CA ILE A 16 -1.50 4.25 0.74
C ILE A 16 -1.97 5.60 0.16
N ASN A 17 -3.17 6.05 0.51
CA ASN A 17 -3.71 7.34 0.10
C ASN A 17 -3.29 8.49 1.04
N THR A 18 -2.94 8.20 2.29
CA THR A 18 -2.65 9.24 3.31
C THR A 18 -1.26 9.11 3.95
N ALA A 19 -0.63 7.95 3.91
CA ALA A 19 0.70 7.71 4.49
C ALA A 19 1.75 8.68 3.93
N SER A 20 2.66 9.11 4.81
CA SER A 20 3.83 9.92 4.43
C SER A 20 4.88 9.06 3.70
N ALA A 21 5.89 9.70 3.09
CA ALA A 21 7.00 8.97 2.47
C ALA A 21 7.71 8.08 3.50
N ALA A 22 8.01 8.63 4.67
CA ALA A 22 8.66 7.92 5.77
C ALA A 22 7.82 6.75 6.32
N ASP A 23 6.49 6.84 6.26
CA ASP A 23 5.62 5.72 6.65
C ASP A 23 5.59 4.63 5.59
N LEU A 24 5.53 5.01 4.30
CA LEU A 24 5.60 4.04 3.19
C LEU A 24 6.94 3.29 3.18
N GLU A 25 8.03 3.93 3.59
CA GLU A 25 9.35 3.32 3.71
C GLU A 25 9.45 2.23 4.80
N LYS A 26 8.49 2.19 5.74
CA LYS A 26 8.41 1.12 6.74
C LYS A 26 7.83 -0.18 6.17
N ILE A 27 7.24 -0.12 4.97
CA ILE A 27 6.70 -1.30 4.30
C ILE A 27 7.87 -2.08 3.69
N PRO A 28 7.95 -3.41 3.89
CA PRO A 28 8.99 -4.24 3.28
C PRO A 28 9.12 -3.97 1.77
N HIS A 29 10.35 -3.93 1.27
CA HIS A 29 10.68 -3.67 -0.15
C HIS A 29 10.34 -2.27 -0.69
N ILE A 30 9.66 -1.42 0.07
CA ILE A 30 9.41 -0.02 -0.31
C ILE A 30 10.51 0.85 0.29
N GLY A 31 11.45 1.29 -0.55
CA GLY A 31 12.40 2.35 -0.19
C GLY A 31 11.94 3.73 -0.68
N GLU A 32 12.72 4.77 -0.35
CA GLU A 32 12.47 6.18 -0.68
C GLU A 32 11.96 6.38 -2.12
N LYS A 33 12.65 5.82 -3.12
CA LYS A 33 12.28 5.95 -4.54
C LYS A 33 10.88 5.41 -4.86
N LEU A 34 10.46 4.32 -4.22
CA LEU A 34 9.13 3.75 -4.44
C LEU A 34 8.08 4.51 -3.64
N ALA A 35 8.38 4.93 -2.40
CA ALA A 35 7.50 5.79 -1.62
C ALA A 35 7.15 7.08 -2.37
N LEU A 36 8.16 7.75 -2.95
CA LEU A 36 7.95 8.94 -3.77
C LEU A 36 7.10 8.66 -5.02
N LYS A 37 7.29 7.52 -5.70
CA LYS A 37 6.45 7.13 -6.84
C LYS A 37 5.00 6.90 -6.45
N ILE A 38 4.74 6.32 -5.28
CA ILE A 38 3.38 6.12 -4.74
C ILE A 38 2.69 7.46 -4.50
N ILE A 39 3.38 8.38 -3.83
CA ILE A 39 2.89 9.73 -3.55
C ILE A 39 2.62 10.49 -4.85
N GLU A 40 3.55 10.44 -5.80
CA GLU A 40 3.40 11.12 -7.08
C GLU A 40 2.25 10.52 -7.90
N HIS A 41 2.10 9.19 -7.87
CA HIS A 41 0.99 8.53 -8.56
C HIS A 41 -0.36 8.99 -8.02
N ARG A 42 -0.56 9.00 -6.68
CA ARG A 42 -1.83 9.48 -6.09
C ARG A 42 -2.06 10.98 -6.30
N ARG A 43 -0.99 11.78 -6.42
CA ARG A 43 -1.07 13.21 -6.74
C ARG A 43 -1.50 13.46 -8.19
N ARG A 44 -1.02 12.65 -9.14
CA ARG A 44 -1.32 12.81 -10.58
C ARG A 44 -2.64 12.18 -11.00
N HIS A 45 -2.96 11.00 -10.48
CA HIS A 45 -4.10 10.19 -10.93
C HIS A 45 -5.25 10.15 -9.92
N GLY A 46 -5.07 10.79 -8.75
CA GLY A 46 -6.01 10.71 -7.64
C GLY A 46 -5.80 9.48 -6.76
N ALA A 47 -6.64 9.35 -5.73
CA ALA A 47 -6.55 8.28 -4.74
C ALA A 47 -6.65 6.87 -5.36
N PHE A 48 -5.88 5.93 -4.81
CA PHE A 48 -6.01 4.52 -5.10
C PHE A 48 -7.34 4.00 -4.60
N ARG A 49 -8.13 3.40 -5.49
CA ARG A 49 -9.43 2.79 -5.17
C ARG A 49 -9.29 1.37 -4.61
N LYS A 50 -8.18 0.70 -4.91
CA LYS A 50 -7.89 -0.66 -4.49
C LYS A 50 -6.38 -0.82 -4.26
N PRO A 51 -5.92 -1.65 -3.31
CA PRO A 51 -4.50 -1.84 -3.05
C PRO A 51 -3.72 -2.34 -4.28
N GLU A 52 -4.36 -3.15 -5.12
CA GLU A 52 -3.79 -3.75 -6.34
C GLU A 52 -3.32 -2.69 -7.34
N HIS A 53 -3.86 -1.46 -7.28
CA HIS A 53 -3.41 -0.37 -8.13
C HIS A 53 -1.96 0.05 -7.87
N LEU A 54 -1.34 -0.34 -6.74
CA LEU A 54 0.09 -0.18 -6.55
C LEU A 54 0.92 -0.90 -7.64
N MET A 55 0.40 -1.98 -8.23
CA MET A 55 1.07 -2.70 -9.32
C MET A 55 1.17 -1.87 -10.61
N LEU A 56 0.44 -0.75 -10.73
CA LEU A 56 0.60 0.21 -11.83
C LEU A 56 1.90 1.03 -11.71
N ILE A 57 2.53 1.03 -10.54
CA ILE A 57 3.75 1.78 -10.30
C ILE A 57 4.95 0.95 -10.76
N GLN A 58 5.73 1.52 -11.68
CA GLN A 58 6.95 0.90 -12.16
C GLN A 58 7.91 0.61 -11.00
N GLY A 59 8.23 -0.68 -10.83
CA GLY A 59 9.07 -1.20 -9.75
C GLY A 59 8.32 -2.04 -8.72
N ILE A 60 6.99 -2.06 -8.76
CA ILE A 60 6.16 -2.97 -7.95
C ILE A 60 5.73 -4.15 -8.82
N SER A 61 6.37 -5.30 -8.61
CA SER A 61 5.99 -6.54 -9.28
C SER A 61 4.84 -7.23 -8.56
N ASP A 62 4.17 -8.16 -9.25
CA ASP A 62 3.12 -9.01 -8.67
C ASP A 62 3.61 -9.84 -7.46
N LYS A 63 4.86 -10.33 -7.52
CA LYS A 63 5.51 -11.00 -6.37
C LYS A 63 5.66 -10.05 -5.17
N MET A 64 6.26 -8.90 -5.40
CA MET A 64 6.47 -7.89 -4.36
C MET A 64 5.13 -7.41 -3.78
N PHE A 65 4.13 -7.20 -4.63
CA PHE A 65 2.79 -6.80 -4.19
C PHE A 65 2.20 -7.79 -3.20
N ARG A 66 2.27 -9.10 -3.47
CA ARG A 66 1.80 -10.13 -2.53
C ARG A 66 2.51 -10.07 -1.17
N GLU A 67 3.81 -9.77 -1.17
CA GLU A 67 4.61 -9.66 0.06
C GLU A 67 4.21 -8.41 0.87
N ILE A 68 3.88 -7.30 0.22
CA ILE A 68 3.49 -6.05 0.90
C ILE A 68 1.99 -5.92 1.20
N ARG A 69 1.14 -6.73 0.54
CA ARG A 69 -0.33 -6.65 0.64
C ARG A 69 -0.88 -6.64 2.07
N PRO A 70 -0.33 -7.41 3.03
CA PRO A 70 -0.80 -7.39 4.43
C PRO A 70 -0.53 -6.08 5.17
N PHE A 71 0.40 -5.26 4.68
CA PHE A 71 0.86 -4.02 5.32
C PHE A 71 0.22 -2.76 4.75
N ILE A 72 -0.74 -2.90 3.83
CA ILE A 72 -1.36 -1.77 3.13
C ILE A 72 -2.88 -1.84 3.17
N ILE A 73 -3.51 -0.67 3.25
CA ILE A 73 -4.96 -0.49 3.16
C ILE A 73 -5.30 0.70 2.25
N VAL A 74 -6.55 0.71 1.79
CA VAL A 74 -7.20 1.86 1.12
C VAL A 74 -8.45 2.22 1.92
N ASN A 75 -8.78 3.52 1.97
CA ASN A 75 -10.07 3.99 2.49
C ASN A 75 -11.09 4.12 1.35
#